data_AF-A0ABD6X3G2-F1
#
_entry.id   AF-A0ABD6X3G2-F1
#
_cell.length_a   1.000
_cell.length_b   1.000
_cell.length_c   1.000
_cell.angle_alpha   90.00
_cell.angle_beta   90.00
_cell.angle_gamma   90.00
#
_symmetry.space_group_name_H-M   'P 1'
#
loop_
_entity.id
_entity.type
_entity.pdbx_description
1 polymer ?
#
loop_
_entity_poly.entity_id
_entity_poly.type
_entity_poly.pdbx_seq_one_letter_code
_entity_poly.pdbx_strand_id
1 'polypeptide(L)'
;MYDANNDKIYGSIFSPERNLNIRKPKRFLHINAKLNSVYNDIIKAFQVSLGIPTAMSIRSLLEAVCIDQGISDQQVWKFDKKIEKLQEVAGIPESIIEGLKSIKFIGDDAAHRLISPDKATLAFALDLLEALLVHLYEAKFELHLKAEQMKTLNIQ
;
A
#
# COMPACT_ATOMS: atom_id res chain seq x y z
N MET A 1 -5.78 -33.96 18.22
CA MET A 1 -7.06 -34.68 18.00
C MET A 1 -6.74 -35.89 17.15
N TYR A 2 -7.21 -37.07 17.52
CA TYR A 2 -6.98 -38.32 16.81
C TYR A 2 -8.32 -38.85 16.32
N ASP A 3 -8.38 -39.47 15.13
CA ASP A 3 -9.64 -40.01 14.61
C ASP A 3 -9.94 -41.40 15.21
N ALA A 4 -11.02 -42.02 14.73
CA ALA A 4 -11.42 -43.35 15.17
C ALA A 4 -10.38 -44.45 14.88
N ASN A 5 -9.44 -44.20 13.97
CA ASN A 5 -8.34 -45.10 13.63
C ASN A 5 -7.04 -44.76 14.40
N ASN A 6 -7.14 -43.81 15.33
CA ASN A 6 -6.02 -43.28 16.11
C ASN A 6 -4.97 -42.54 15.26
N ASP A 7 -5.36 -42.06 14.07
CA ASP A 7 -4.52 -41.22 13.23
C ASP A 7 -4.58 -39.77 13.71
N LYS A 8 -3.41 -39.10 13.70
CA LYS A 8 -3.32 -37.71 14.17
C LYS A 8 -4.02 -36.77 13.18
N ILE A 9 -5.25 -36.36 13.48
CA ILE A 9 -6.07 -35.48 12.62
C ILE A 9 -5.46 -34.09 12.45
N TYR A 10 -4.84 -33.56 13.52
CA TYR A 10 -4.18 -32.25 13.50
C TYR A 10 -2.88 -32.26 14.31
N GLY A 11 -1.86 -31.60 13.77
CA GLY A 11 -0.65 -31.22 14.48
C GLY A 11 -0.22 -29.82 14.05
N SER A 12 0.17 -28.99 15.00
CA SER A 12 0.82 -27.71 14.72
C SER A 12 2.32 -27.86 14.91
N ILE A 13 3.11 -27.56 13.87
CA ILE A 13 4.53 -27.31 14.01
C ILE A 13 4.67 -25.80 14.16
N PHE A 14 5.13 -25.35 15.33
CA PHE A 14 5.48 -23.94 15.52
C PHE A 14 6.95 -23.76 15.15
N SER A 15 7.19 -23.14 14.00
CA SER A 15 8.52 -22.71 13.58
C SER A 15 8.58 -21.19 13.73
N PRO A 16 9.50 -20.63 14.53
CA PRO A 16 9.67 -19.17 14.58
C PRO A 16 10.12 -18.66 13.21
N GLU A 17 9.59 -17.51 12.80
CA GLU A 17 9.90 -16.92 11.51
C GLU A 17 11.36 -16.48 11.40
N ARG A 18 12.00 -16.78 10.27
CA ARG A 18 13.35 -16.27 9.97
C ARG A 18 13.27 -14.82 9.53
N ASN A 19 13.68 -13.92 10.42
CA ASN A 19 13.82 -12.47 10.17
C ASN A 19 15.06 -12.13 9.32
N LEU A 20 15.12 -12.60 8.09
CA LEU A 20 16.13 -12.16 7.12
C LEU A 20 15.44 -11.27 6.08
N ASN A 21 15.81 -9.98 6.06
CA ASN A 21 15.27 -8.89 5.22
C ASN A 21 13.93 -8.26 5.69
N ILE A 22 13.96 -7.63 6.87
CA ILE A 22 12.86 -6.80 7.37
C ILE A 22 12.82 -5.47 6.59
N ARG A 23 11.75 -5.25 5.82
CA ARG A 23 11.43 -3.91 5.27
C ARG A 23 11.11 -2.98 6.43
N LYS A 24 11.84 -1.87 6.58
CA LYS A 24 11.51 -0.83 7.58
C LYS A 24 10.29 -0.04 7.10
N PRO A 25 9.18 0.01 7.85
CA PRO A 25 8.02 0.81 7.48
C PRO A 25 8.39 2.30 7.45
N LYS A 26 7.86 3.04 6.46
CA LYS A 26 7.93 4.49 6.46
C LYS A 26 7.03 5.06 7.55
N ARG A 27 7.43 6.19 8.11
CA ARG A 27 6.64 6.92 9.10
C ARG A 27 5.93 8.08 8.41
N PHE A 28 4.61 7.97 8.30
CA PHE A 28 3.75 9.06 7.83
C PHE A 28 3.20 9.82 9.03
N LEU A 29 3.38 11.14 9.04
CA LEU A 29 2.94 12.03 10.13
C LEU A 29 1.61 12.72 9.81
N HIS A 30 1.31 12.93 8.53
CA HIS A 30 0.21 13.77 8.08
C HIS A 30 -0.89 13.01 7.33
N ILE A 31 -0.75 11.69 7.20
CA ILE A 31 -1.81 10.80 6.70
C ILE A 31 -2.85 10.53 7.80
N ASN A 32 -4.11 10.28 7.41
CA ASN A 32 -5.13 9.88 8.37
C ASN A 32 -4.85 8.49 9.00
N ALA A 33 -5.36 8.27 10.21
CA ALA A 33 -5.07 7.07 11.00
C ALA A 33 -5.57 5.76 10.33
N LYS A 34 -6.68 5.80 9.60
CA LYS A 34 -7.25 4.62 8.94
C LYS A 34 -6.35 4.12 7.82
N LEU A 35 -5.91 5.02 6.93
CA LEU A 35 -4.99 4.67 5.85
C LEU A 35 -3.64 4.21 6.41
N ASN A 36 -3.12 4.88 7.44
CA ASN A 36 -1.88 4.46 8.09
C ASN A 36 -1.97 3.07 8.72
N SER A 37 -3.10 2.73 9.34
CA SER A 37 -3.31 1.39 9.91
C SER A 37 -3.23 0.32 8.82
N VAL A 38 -3.93 0.52 7.71
CA VAL A 38 -3.90 -0.43 6.57
C VAL A 38 -2.50 -0.53 5.97
N TYR A 39 -1.78 0.58 5.83
CA TYR A 39 -0.37 0.56 5.40
C TYR A 39 0.48 -0.32 6.31
N ASN A 40 0.38 -0.16 7.64
CA ASN A 40 1.15 -0.96 8.58
C ASN A 40 0.78 -2.46 8.51
N ASP A 41 -0.48 -2.79 8.24
CA ASP A 41 -0.90 -4.19 8.07
C ASP A 41 -0.37 -4.80 6.77
N ILE A 42 -0.28 -4.01 5.68
CA ILE A 42 0.40 -4.42 4.45
C ILE A 42 1.86 -4.75 4.72
N ILE A 43 2.57 -3.91 5.48
CA ILE A 43 3.99 -4.14 5.81
C ILE A 43 4.16 -5.46 6.58
N LYS A 44 3.34 -5.71 7.60
CA LYS A 44 3.39 -6.95 8.37
C LYS A 44 3.11 -8.17 7.49
N ALA A 45 2.07 -8.11 6.66
CA ALA A 45 1.72 -9.18 5.73
C ALA A 45 2.84 -9.48 4.73
N PHE A 46 3.48 -8.44 4.20
CA PHE A 46 4.61 -8.58 3.28
C PHE A 46 5.84 -9.18 3.97
N GLN A 47 6.15 -8.76 5.20
CA GLN A 47 7.28 -9.26 5.99
C GLN A 47 7.16 -10.76 6.26
N VAL A 48 5.95 -11.24 6.55
CA VAL A 48 5.66 -12.66 6.78
C VAL A 48 5.26 -13.42 5.50
N SER A 49 5.58 -12.84 4.34
CA SER A 49 5.42 -13.45 3.01
C SER A 49 3.99 -13.89 2.64
N LEU A 50 2.98 -13.17 3.10
CA LEU A 50 1.57 -13.39 2.74
C LEU A 50 1.24 -12.70 1.41
N GLY A 51 1.60 -13.31 0.29
CA GLY A 51 1.54 -12.68 -1.04
C GLY A 51 0.15 -12.22 -1.49
N ILE A 52 -0.85 -13.13 -1.47
CA ILE A 52 -2.25 -12.79 -1.84
C ILE A 52 -2.83 -11.70 -0.93
N PRO A 53 -2.79 -11.83 0.43
CA PRO A 53 -3.26 -10.76 1.31
C PRO A 53 -2.56 -9.43 1.10
N THR A 54 -1.24 -9.45 0.87
CA THR A 54 -0.46 -8.23 0.59
C THR A 54 -0.97 -7.54 -0.68
N ALA A 55 -1.10 -8.26 -1.79
CA ALA A 55 -1.60 -7.70 -3.06
C ALA A 55 -3.01 -7.10 -2.93
N MET A 56 -3.93 -7.83 -2.29
CA MET A 56 -5.30 -7.36 -2.05
C MET A 56 -5.32 -6.10 -1.17
N SER A 57 -4.44 -6.04 -0.18
CA SER A 57 -4.38 -4.92 0.76
C SER A 57 -3.75 -3.67 0.13
N ILE A 58 -2.71 -3.82 -0.71
CA ILE A 58 -2.14 -2.73 -1.52
C ILE A 58 -3.23 -2.12 -2.42
N ARG A 59 -4.00 -2.95 -3.13
CA ARG A 59 -5.14 -2.51 -3.95
C ARG A 59 -6.18 -1.76 -3.13
N SER A 60 -6.54 -2.31 -1.97
CA SER A 60 -7.54 -1.71 -1.07
C SER A 60 -7.09 -0.37 -0.52
N LEU A 61 -5.80 -0.23 -0.16
CA LEU A 61 -5.23 1.03 0.29
C LEU A 61 -5.20 2.06 -0.85
N LEU A 62 -4.82 1.67 -2.07
CA LEU A 62 -4.86 2.57 -3.22
C LEU A 62 -6.28 3.08 -3.52
N GLU A 63 -7.30 2.22 -3.41
CA GLU A 63 -8.69 2.63 -3.56
C GLU A 63 -9.14 3.56 -2.43
N ALA A 64 -8.75 3.27 -1.19
CA ALA A 64 -9.03 4.13 -0.05
C ALA A 64 -8.35 5.52 -0.18
N VAL A 65 -7.16 5.58 -0.75
CA VAL A 65 -6.48 6.85 -1.10
C VAL A 65 -7.30 7.63 -2.12
N CYS A 66 -7.84 6.99 -3.17
CA CYS A 66 -8.69 7.68 -4.13
C CYS A 66 -9.91 8.32 -3.45
N ILE A 67 -10.56 7.58 -2.55
CA ILE A 67 -11.71 8.08 -1.78
C ILE A 67 -11.31 9.24 -0.87
N ASP A 68 -10.16 9.16 -0.20
CA ASP A 68 -9.63 10.22 0.66
C ASP A 68 -9.26 11.50 -0.13
N GLN A 69 -8.85 11.36 -1.40
CA GLN A 69 -8.70 12.48 -2.33
C GLN A 69 -10.05 13.02 -2.86
N GLY A 70 -11.18 12.54 -2.33
CA GLY A 70 -12.52 13.00 -2.69
C GLY A 70 -13.13 12.29 -3.90
N ILE A 71 -12.48 11.28 -4.47
CA ILE A 71 -12.94 10.53 -5.65
C ILE A 71 -13.82 9.37 -5.19
N SER A 72 -15.08 9.69 -4.85
CA SER A 72 -16.04 8.72 -4.31
C SER A 72 -16.81 7.95 -5.38
N ASP A 73 -17.49 6.87 -4.98
CA ASP A 73 -18.34 6.06 -5.86
C ASP A 73 -19.51 6.83 -6.49
N GLN A 74 -19.94 7.94 -5.85
CA GLN A 74 -20.98 8.81 -6.40
C GLN A 74 -20.51 9.54 -7.66
N GLN A 75 -19.20 9.84 -7.75
CA GLN A 75 -18.60 10.48 -8.92
C GLN A 75 -18.13 9.43 -9.92
N VAL A 76 -17.41 8.40 -9.44
CA VAL A 76 -16.77 7.39 -10.28
C VAL A 76 -16.74 6.05 -9.52
N TRP A 77 -17.59 5.11 -9.93
CA TRP A 77 -17.68 3.79 -9.28
C TRP A 77 -16.56 2.82 -9.71
N LYS A 78 -16.07 2.93 -10.96
CA LYS A 78 -15.04 2.02 -11.47
C LYS A 78 -13.69 2.39 -10.87
N PHE A 79 -13.06 1.46 -10.16
CA PHE A 79 -11.75 1.71 -9.54
C PHE A 79 -10.67 2.17 -10.54
N ASP A 80 -10.63 1.61 -11.76
CA ASP A 80 -9.71 2.06 -12.83
C ASP A 80 -9.89 3.55 -13.17
N LYS A 81 -11.15 4.01 -13.20
CA LYS A 81 -11.49 5.41 -13.46
C LYS A 81 -11.21 6.32 -12.26
N LYS A 82 -11.28 5.79 -11.03
CA LYS A 82 -10.81 6.52 -9.84
C LYS A 82 -9.31 6.78 -9.92
N ILE A 83 -8.53 5.79 -10.34
CA ILE A 83 -7.07 5.94 -10.50
C ILE A 83 -6.78 7.01 -11.55
N GLU A 84 -7.42 6.98 -12.72
CA GLU A 84 -7.25 8.03 -13.75
C GLU A 84 -7.53 9.44 -13.21
N LYS A 85 -8.56 9.59 -12.38
CA LYS A 85 -8.97 10.89 -11.83
C LYS A 85 -7.93 11.50 -10.87
N LEU A 86 -6.98 10.70 -10.35
CA LEU A 86 -5.85 11.22 -9.57
C LEU A 86 -4.96 12.17 -10.37
N GLN A 87 -4.92 12.04 -11.69
CA GLN A 87 -4.19 12.98 -12.55
C GLN A 87 -4.74 14.40 -12.40
N GLU A 88 -6.07 14.54 -12.45
CA GLU A 88 -6.72 15.84 -12.36
C GLU A 88 -6.77 16.38 -10.93
N VAL A 89 -7.08 15.52 -9.96
CA VAL A 89 -7.32 15.94 -8.56
C VAL A 89 -6.03 16.16 -7.80
N ALA A 90 -5.02 15.32 -8.02
CA ALA A 90 -3.77 15.32 -7.28
C ALA A 90 -2.55 15.66 -8.13
N GLY A 91 -2.73 16.00 -9.42
CA GLY A 91 -1.63 16.40 -10.31
C GLY A 91 -0.66 15.27 -10.63
N ILE A 92 -1.11 14.01 -10.54
CA ILE A 92 -0.26 12.83 -10.77
C ILE A 92 0.00 12.65 -12.28
N PRO A 93 1.26 12.59 -12.73
CA PRO A 93 1.59 12.35 -14.14
C PRO A 93 1.02 11.03 -14.69
N GLU A 94 0.67 11.01 -15.98
CA GLU A 94 0.08 9.84 -16.66
C GLU A 94 0.96 8.58 -16.55
N SER A 95 2.28 8.72 -16.64
CA SER A 95 3.21 7.59 -16.48
C SER A 95 3.13 6.92 -15.10
N ILE A 96 2.77 7.68 -14.05
CA ILE A 96 2.54 7.13 -12.71
C ILE A 96 1.17 6.44 -12.65
N ILE A 97 0.16 7.00 -13.31
CA ILE A 97 -1.19 6.42 -13.40
C ILE A 97 -1.15 5.02 -14.01
N GLU A 98 -0.34 4.80 -15.06
CA GLU A 98 -0.14 3.46 -15.65
C GLU A 98 0.45 2.45 -14.65
N GLY A 99 1.42 2.89 -13.83
CA GLY A 99 1.97 2.09 -12.73
C GLY A 99 0.91 1.76 -11.67
N LEU A 100 0.07 2.72 -11.29
CA LEU A 100 -1.02 2.51 -10.32
C LEU A 100 -2.11 1.57 -10.87
N LYS A 101 -2.40 1.62 -12.17
CA LYS A 101 -3.29 0.63 -12.82
C LYS A 101 -2.70 -0.77 -12.77
N SER A 102 -1.37 -0.91 -12.86
CA SER A 102 -0.70 -2.20 -12.70
C SER A 102 -0.92 -2.78 -11.30
N ILE A 103 -0.89 -1.95 -10.25
CA ILE A 103 -1.27 -2.35 -8.87
C ILE A 103 -2.71 -2.87 -8.82
N LYS A 104 -3.65 -2.18 -9.47
CA LYS A 104 -5.05 -2.65 -9.55
C LYS A 104 -5.11 -4.06 -10.16
N PHE A 105 -4.47 -4.29 -11.30
CA PHE A 105 -4.51 -5.60 -11.96
C PHE A 105 -3.92 -6.70 -11.08
N ILE A 106 -2.76 -6.45 -10.45
CA ILE A 106 -2.13 -7.36 -9.50
C ILE A 106 -3.08 -7.72 -8.34
N GLY A 107 -3.76 -6.71 -7.79
CA GLY A 107 -4.73 -6.91 -6.71
C GLY A 107 -6.00 -7.64 -7.14
N ASP A 108 -6.53 -7.35 -8.33
CA ASP A 108 -7.70 -8.02 -8.89
C ASP A 108 -7.40 -9.52 -9.13
N ASP A 109 -6.20 -9.85 -9.60
CA ASP A 109 -5.74 -11.22 -9.80
C ASP A 109 -5.62 -11.99 -8.49
N ALA A 110 -5.06 -11.35 -7.47
CA ALA A 110 -4.99 -11.92 -6.13
C ALA A 110 -6.40 -12.14 -5.54
N ALA A 111 -7.31 -11.18 -5.68
CA ALA A 111 -8.64 -11.25 -5.10
C ALA A 111 -9.58 -12.23 -5.82
N HIS A 112 -9.59 -12.23 -7.16
CA HIS A 112 -10.56 -12.99 -7.94
C HIS A 112 -10.03 -14.36 -8.39
N ARG A 113 -8.71 -14.49 -8.57
CA ARG A 113 -8.09 -15.71 -9.10
C ARG A 113 -7.18 -16.41 -8.10
N LEU A 114 -6.99 -15.83 -6.91
CA LEU A 114 -6.07 -16.34 -5.88
C LEU A 114 -4.65 -16.54 -6.41
N ILE A 115 -4.24 -15.69 -7.36
CA ILE A 115 -2.89 -15.71 -7.93
C ILE A 115 -2.00 -14.83 -7.07
N SER A 116 -1.01 -15.44 -6.41
CA SER A 116 0.00 -14.69 -5.66
C SER A 116 1.02 -14.09 -6.62
N PRO A 117 1.27 -12.77 -6.57
CA PRO A 117 2.44 -12.19 -7.23
C PRO A 117 3.72 -12.65 -6.50
N ASP A 118 4.84 -12.60 -7.20
CA ASP A 118 6.13 -12.88 -6.59
C ASP A 118 6.56 -11.74 -5.64
N LYS A 119 7.52 -12.03 -4.75
CA LYS A 119 7.96 -11.09 -3.71
C LYS A 119 8.57 -9.81 -4.27
N ALA A 120 9.24 -9.85 -5.42
CA ALA A 120 9.83 -8.65 -6.03
C ALA A 120 8.74 -7.76 -6.63
N THR A 121 7.77 -8.33 -7.32
CA THR A 121 6.59 -7.59 -7.81
C THR A 121 5.83 -6.91 -6.67
N LEU A 122 5.60 -7.61 -5.56
CA LEU A 122 4.98 -7.01 -4.37
C LEU A 122 5.83 -5.89 -3.76
N ALA A 123 7.16 -6.05 -3.74
CA ALA A 123 8.06 -5.01 -3.25
C ALA A 123 7.97 -3.74 -4.11
N PHE A 124 7.96 -3.86 -5.44
CA PHE A 124 7.81 -2.71 -6.34
C PHE A 124 6.43 -2.05 -6.23
N ALA A 125 5.36 -2.83 -6.12
CA ALA A 125 4.01 -2.29 -5.90
C ALA A 125 3.93 -1.49 -4.59
N LEU A 126 4.56 -1.99 -3.53
CA LEU A 126 4.64 -1.31 -2.24
C LEU A 126 5.52 -0.07 -2.28
N ASP A 127 6.66 -0.10 -3.00
CA ASP A 127 7.50 1.08 -3.23
C ASP A 127 6.73 2.21 -3.94
N LEU A 128 5.98 1.86 -4.99
CA LEU A 128 5.15 2.82 -5.72
C LEU A 128 4.02 3.38 -4.84
N LEU A 129 3.35 2.51 -4.07
CA LEU A 129 2.30 2.95 -3.15
C LEU A 129 2.87 3.88 -2.07
N GLU A 130 4.01 3.55 -1.47
CA GLU A 130 4.68 4.41 -0.49
C GLU A 130 5.10 5.75 -1.09
N ALA A 131 5.62 5.77 -2.32
CA ALA A 131 5.97 7.01 -3.02
C ALA A 131 4.73 7.89 -3.25
N LEU A 132 3.60 7.28 -3.64
CA LEU A 132 2.32 7.97 -3.76
C LEU A 132 1.88 8.58 -2.42
N LEU A 133 1.94 7.81 -1.32
CA LEU A 133 1.58 8.32 0.01
C LEU A 133 2.47 9.49 0.44
N VAL A 134 3.79 9.42 0.20
CA VAL A 134 4.71 10.54 0.48
C VAL A 134 4.29 11.77 -0.32
N HIS A 135 4.03 11.61 -1.62
CA HIS A 135 3.65 12.71 -2.49
C HIS A 135 2.37 13.41 -2.01
N LEU A 136 1.31 12.64 -1.71
CA LEU A 136 0.01 13.17 -1.34
C LEU A 136 -0.03 13.77 0.08
N TYR A 137 0.67 13.13 1.03
CA TYR A 137 0.48 13.44 2.44
C TYR A 137 1.66 14.14 3.09
N GLU A 138 2.90 13.94 2.63
CA GLU A 138 4.09 14.43 3.35
C GLU A 138 4.84 15.55 2.61
N ALA A 139 4.97 15.44 1.29
CA ALA A 139 5.89 16.27 0.50
C ALA A 139 5.67 17.78 0.67
N LYS A 140 4.40 18.23 0.76
CA LYS A 140 4.07 19.64 0.96
C LYS A 140 4.57 20.20 2.29
N PHE A 141 4.55 19.39 3.35
CA PHE A 141 4.99 19.81 4.69
C PHE A 141 6.51 19.89 4.76
N GLU A 142 7.19 18.93 4.14
CA GLU A 142 8.64 18.98 3.99
C GLU A 142 9.07 20.22 3.19
N LEU A 143 8.42 20.48 2.05
CA LEU A 143 8.71 21.64 1.21
C LEU A 143 8.49 22.96 1.98
N HIS A 144 7.38 23.07 2.71
CA HIS A 144 7.09 24.24 3.54
C HIS A 144 8.17 24.46 4.61
N LEU A 145 8.56 23.40 5.34
CA LEU A 145 9.61 23.49 6.35
C LEU A 145 10.93 23.98 5.76
N LYS A 146 11.33 23.43 4.60
CA LYS A 146 12.55 23.87 3.90
C LYS A 146 12.46 25.32 3.42
N ALA A 147 11.30 25.75 2.94
CA ALA A 147 11.09 27.13 2.52
C ALA A 147 11.20 28.12 3.69
N GLU A 148 10.66 27.79 4.86
CA GLU A 148 10.78 28.63 6.07
C GLU A 148 12.23 28.69 6.57
N GLN A 149 12.95 27.57 6.57
CA GLN A 149 14.38 27.53 6.92
C GLN A 149 15.21 28.45 6.00
N MET A 150 14.95 28.43 4.69
CA MET A 150 15.63 29.29 3.73
C MET A 150 15.34 30.77 3.97
N LYS A 151 14.10 31.14 4.32
CA LYS A 151 13.77 32.54 4.66
C LYS A 151 14.55 33.02 5.89
N THR A 152 14.66 32.19 6.93
CA THR A 152 15.37 32.56 8.17
C THR A 152 16.87 32.78 7.92
N LEU A 153 17.50 31.99 7.05
CA LEU A 153 18.91 32.14 6.68
C LEU A 153 19.19 33.44 5.91
N ASN A 154 18.23 33.93 5.11
CA ASN A 154 18.39 35.15 4.32
C ASN A 154 18.17 36.45 5.13
N ILE A 155 17.84 36.35 6.43
CA ILE A 155 17.60 37.49 7.33
C ILE A 155 18.78 37.68 8.33
N GLN A 156 19.82 36.84 8.24
CA GLN A 156 21.10 36.99 8.95
C GLN A 156 22.17 37.58 8.03
#